data_AF-A0AAN7URA1-F1
#
_entry.id   AF-A0AAN7URA1-F1
#
_cell.length_a   1.000
_cell.length_b   1.000
_cell.length_c   1.000
_cell.angle_alpha   90.00
_cell.angle_beta   90.00
_cell.angle_gamma   90.00
#
_symmetry.space_group_name_H-M   'P 1'
#
loop_
_entity.id
_entity.type
_entity.pdbx_description
1 polymer ?
#
loop_
_entity_poly.entity_id
_entity_poly.type
_entity_poly.pdbx_seq_one_letter_code
_entity_poly.pdbx_strand_id
1 'polypeptide(L)'
;MYKLEVNMAIASDLPYTAEAPLPGLDWQKAKTEQRDSYHSNVFTGKNVRELAVITKVSGGLVNLTVRALKTTASDVGSFPRSRSLILKYAPPFVATIGPKVPFSSERQEVEASALKLFDDDGPLAGLCKLTSIRVPKVLHHNFESSVLIIEDLGPLEMLWGILSPRALEGNDLADNRITEISPNGKIFRHTSLHRHCRASQYASRSNPDIAASIQQLFRSLTKDLVFDVAVKPILERLATDDSDKLYELVLNAFNQLSSPDEGCFSLGDCHPGAILLPNWDLLVKDLSEFSSEAPVAVIDWEFSEIAGRGLDGDIAQLLASLHCRPLYPEALLESVGNDSNSAFKESGIHKALVCTEAFVRGLCLSYPEASSDPLTTDGILRHLRSTVILLGRETINQAYEFAWDLEGYAVSKDELRNKMVMAGAGYLEKAGKDETEALDIWLRASENKGIILTLFYLP
;
A
#
# COMPACT_ATOMS: atom_id res chain seq x y z
N MET A 1 32.29 11.03 -21.26
CA MET A 1 30.85 11.10 -20.91
C MET A 1 30.21 9.86 -21.54
N TYR A 2 30.12 8.77 -20.78
CA TYR A 2 29.58 7.50 -21.30
C TYR A 2 28.06 7.50 -21.12
N LYS A 3 27.33 7.41 -22.23
CA LYS A 3 25.88 7.26 -22.27
C LYS A 3 25.56 5.85 -21.79
N LEU A 4 24.88 5.70 -20.66
CA LEU A 4 24.32 4.42 -20.24
C LEU A 4 23.09 4.16 -21.12
N GLU A 5 23.29 3.58 -22.31
CA GLU A 5 22.17 3.07 -23.11
C GLU A 5 21.69 1.76 -22.47
N VAL A 6 20.78 1.90 -21.50
CA VAL A 6 19.98 0.77 -21.02
C VAL A 6 18.98 0.44 -22.12
N ASN A 7 19.40 -0.38 -23.08
CA ASN A 7 18.49 -1.01 -24.03
C ASN A 7 17.59 -1.98 -23.27
N MET A 8 16.42 -1.49 -22.81
CA MET A 8 15.34 -2.29 -22.26
C MET A 8 14.58 -3.08 -23.35
N ALA A 9 15.31 -3.67 -24.30
CA ALA A 9 14.75 -4.62 -25.28
C ALA A 9 14.19 -5.90 -24.63
N ILE A 10 14.31 -6.03 -23.30
CA ILE A 10 13.92 -7.22 -22.53
C ILE A 10 12.41 -7.26 -22.21
N ALA A 11 11.70 -6.12 -22.27
CA ALA A 11 10.27 -6.07 -21.92
C ALA A 11 9.32 -6.34 -23.10
N SER A 12 9.79 -6.32 -24.36
CA SER A 12 8.95 -6.51 -25.55
C SER A 12 8.86 -7.95 -26.07
N ASP A 13 9.74 -8.84 -25.62
CA ASP A 13 9.90 -10.20 -26.21
C ASP A 13 9.17 -11.31 -25.41
N LEU A 14 8.28 -10.95 -24.48
CA LEU A 14 7.34 -11.91 -23.90
C LEU A 14 6.15 -12.08 -24.86
N PRO A 15 5.82 -13.30 -25.31
CA PRO A 15 4.74 -13.51 -26.27
C PRO A 15 3.39 -13.15 -25.65
N TYR A 16 2.86 -11.97 -25.99
CA TYR A 16 1.47 -11.60 -25.74
C TYR A 16 0.58 -12.33 -26.75
N THR A 17 -0.02 -13.46 -26.36
CA THR A 17 -1.06 -14.10 -27.17
C THR A 17 -2.39 -13.37 -26.95
N ALA A 18 -2.79 -12.60 -27.96
CA ALA A 18 -4.03 -11.84 -27.97
C ALA A 18 -5.13 -12.63 -28.69
N GLU A 19 -6.14 -13.09 -27.94
CA GLU A 19 -7.52 -13.30 -28.41
C GLU A 19 -8.50 -12.82 -27.31
N ALA A 20 -9.65 -12.26 -27.72
CA ALA A 20 -10.55 -11.37 -26.95
C ALA A 20 -11.88 -12.08 -26.51
N PRO A 21 -12.87 -11.43 -25.83
CA PRO A 21 -12.95 -10.07 -25.25
C PRO A 21 -13.46 -10.01 -23.77
N LEU A 22 -13.48 -8.80 -23.18
CA LEU A 22 -14.09 -8.48 -21.86
C LEU A 22 -15.63 -8.61 -21.90
N PRO A 23 -16.27 -9.16 -20.84
CA PRO A 23 -16.55 -8.41 -19.60
C PRO A 23 -16.06 -9.13 -18.33
N GLY A 24 -15.59 -8.36 -17.35
CA GLY A 24 -14.89 -8.87 -16.17
C GLY A 24 -13.39 -9.02 -16.44
N LEU A 25 -12.60 -8.00 -16.08
CA LEU A 25 -11.14 -8.10 -16.06
C LEU A 25 -10.73 -9.18 -15.05
N ASP A 26 -10.27 -10.33 -15.54
CA ASP A 26 -9.68 -11.37 -14.68
C ASP A 26 -8.25 -10.96 -14.30
N TRP A 27 -8.15 -10.16 -13.23
CA TRP A 27 -6.90 -9.75 -12.58
C TRP A 27 -6.01 -10.94 -12.15
N GLN A 28 -6.58 -12.15 -12.07
CA GLN A 28 -5.89 -13.33 -11.56
C GLN A 28 -5.08 -14.01 -12.66
N LYS A 29 -5.58 -14.04 -13.90
CA LYS A 29 -4.82 -14.58 -15.05
C LYS A 29 -3.50 -13.82 -15.26
N ALA A 30 -3.55 -12.49 -15.18
CA ALA A 30 -2.37 -11.63 -15.31
C ALA A 30 -1.31 -11.85 -14.20
N LYS A 31 -1.74 -12.14 -12.96
CA LYS A 31 -0.83 -12.43 -11.83
C LYS A 31 -0.32 -13.88 -11.80
N THR A 32 -1.13 -14.86 -12.23
CA THR A 32 -0.72 -16.29 -12.26
C THR A 32 0.32 -16.55 -13.34
N GLU A 33 0.17 -15.95 -14.54
CA GLU A 33 1.19 -16.00 -15.61
C GLU A 33 2.52 -15.35 -15.16
N GLN A 34 2.47 -14.41 -14.22
CA GLN A 34 3.65 -13.81 -13.59
C GLN A 34 4.34 -14.73 -12.57
N ARG A 35 3.60 -15.68 -11.94
CA ARG A 35 4.13 -16.63 -10.94
C ARG A 35 4.80 -17.85 -11.58
N ASP A 36 4.41 -18.23 -12.80
CA ASP A 36 4.95 -19.42 -13.47
C ASP A 36 6.21 -19.16 -14.32
N SER A 37 6.72 -17.92 -14.38
CA SER A 37 7.96 -17.56 -15.12
C SER A 37 9.16 -17.29 -14.20
N TYR A 38 9.43 -18.17 -13.23
CA TYR A 38 10.68 -18.13 -12.46
C TYR A 38 11.83 -18.84 -13.20
N HIS A 39 12.45 -18.12 -14.14
CA HIS A 39 13.80 -18.43 -14.59
C HIS A 39 14.71 -17.21 -14.40
N SER A 40 15.71 -17.34 -13.52
CA SER A 40 16.78 -16.37 -13.33
C SER A 40 17.67 -16.33 -14.58
N ASN A 41 17.37 -15.43 -15.50
CA ASN A 41 18.24 -15.21 -16.65
C ASN A 41 19.45 -14.35 -16.25
N VAL A 42 20.62 -15.00 -16.14
CA VAL A 42 21.92 -14.32 -16.04
C VAL A 42 22.28 -13.80 -17.44
N PHE A 43 22.02 -12.53 -17.72
CA PHE A 43 22.37 -11.93 -19.00
C PHE A 43 23.81 -11.40 -18.99
N THR A 44 24.62 -11.86 -19.95
CA THR A 44 25.98 -11.34 -20.18
C THR A 44 26.05 -10.56 -21.50
N GLY A 45 25.86 -9.24 -21.42
CA GLY A 45 26.13 -8.33 -22.52
C GLY A 45 27.63 -8.13 -22.71
N LYS A 46 28.14 -8.41 -23.92
CA LYS A 46 29.54 -8.15 -24.29
C LYS A 46 29.73 -6.65 -24.56
N ASN A 47 30.06 -5.88 -23.53
CA ASN A 47 31.05 -4.79 -23.50
C ASN A 47 30.73 -3.87 -22.32
N VAL A 48 31.69 -3.76 -21.39
CA VAL A 48 31.60 -3.24 -20.01
C VAL A 48 30.95 -4.23 -19.02
N ARG A 49 31.79 -5.14 -18.50
CA ARG A 49 31.46 -6.10 -17.44
C ARG A 49 31.38 -5.40 -16.07
N GLU A 50 30.30 -4.67 -15.83
CA GLU A 50 29.72 -4.65 -14.49
C GLU A 50 28.62 -5.71 -14.52
N LEU A 51 28.92 -6.90 -14.02
CA LEU A 51 27.90 -7.95 -13.88
C LEU A 51 26.97 -7.47 -12.76
N ALA A 52 25.80 -6.97 -13.10
CA ALA A 52 24.74 -6.76 -12.12
C ALA A 52 23.85 -8.01 -12.13
N VAL A 53 23.47 -8.49 -10.96
CA VAL A 53 22.36 -9.44 -10.85
C VAL A 53 21.08 -8.62 -10.85
N ILE A 54 20.24 -8.85 -11.85
CA ILE A 54 18.93 -8.21 -11.97
C ILE A 54 17.86 -9.18 -11.50
N THR A 55 17.10 -8.78 -10.49
CA THR A 55 16.01 -9.58 -9.94
C THR A 55 14.72 -8.78 -10.04
N LYS A 56 13.68 -9.36 -10.62
CA LYS A 56 12.34 -8.75 -10.62
C LYS A 56 11.84 -8.63 -9.17
N VAL A 57 11.33 -7.46 -8.82
CA VAL A 57 10.69 -7.22 -7.52
C VAL A 57 9.19 -7.42 -7.72
N SER A 58 8.56 -8.20 -6.83
CA SER A 58 7.10 -8.40 -6.83
C SER A 58 6.39 -7.19 -6.22
N GLY A 59 5.07 -7.09 -6.44
CA GLY A 59 4.21 -6.11 -5.74
C GLY A 59 3.73 -4.94 -6.58
N GLY A 60 4.50 -4.47 -7.56
CA GLY A 60 4.10 -3.36 -8.42
C GLY A 60 3.04 -3.75 -9.46
N LEU A 61 1.88 -3.08 -9.46
CA LEU A 61 0.82 -3.32 -10.46
C LEU A 61 1.04 -2.55 -11.75
N VAL A 62 1.41 -1.27 -11.62
CA VAL A 62 1.44 -0.33 -12.74
C VAL A 62 2.83 -0.15 -13.34
N ASN A 63 3.89 -0.58 -12.64
CA ASN A 63 5.29 -0.49 -13.10
C ASN A 63 5.98 -1.85 -13.19
N LEU A 64 6.99 -1.93 -14.06
CA LEU A 64 7.98 -3.00 -14.02
C LEU A 64 9.11 -2.58 -13.08
N THR A 65 9.25 -3.30 -11.97
CA THR A 65 10.26 -3.00 -10.95
C THR A 65 11.31 -4.11 -10.87
N VAL A 66 12.58 -3.74 -10.89
CA VAL A 66 13.70 -4.66 -10.72
C VAL A 66 14.70 -4.11 -9.68
N ARG A 67 15.33 -5.01 -8.95
CA ARG A 67 16.49 -4.76 -8.10
C ARG A 67 17.73 -5.13 -8.89
N ALA A 68 18.66 -4.18 -9.01
CA ALA A 68 19.99 -4.42 -9.56
C ALA A 68 21.00 -4.49 -8.42
N LEU A 69 21.74 -5.59 -8.31
CA LEU A 69 22.82 -5.78 -7.35
C LEU A 69 24.16 -5.84 -8.09
N LYS A 70 25.08 -4.94 -7.78
CA LYS A 70 26.45 -5.00 -8.31
C LYS A 70 27.15 -6.27 -7.81
N THR A 71 27.73 -7.07 -8.70
CA THR A 71 28.50 -8.26 -8.28
C THR A 71 29.93 -7.92 -7.88
N THR A 72 30.42 -6.73 -8.24
CA THR A 72 31.78 -6.28 -7.93
C THR A 72 31.74 -5.04 -7.04
N ALA A 73 32.62 -4.97 -6.04
CA ALA A 73 32.77 -3.81 -5.16
C ALA A 73 33.50 -2.62 -5.85
N SER A 74 33.36 -2.49 -7.18
CA SER A 74 33.97 -1.40 -7.90
C SER A 74 33.11 -0.14 -7.77
N ASP A 75 33.73 0.96 -7.35
CA ASP A 75 33.14 2.30 -7.35
C ASP A 75 33.16 2.95 -8.76
N VAL A 76 33.33 2.15 -9.82
CA VAL A 76 33.19 2.63 -11.19
C VAL A 76 31.69 2.68 -11.56
N GLY A 77 31.31 3.60 -12.44
CA GLY A 77 29.94 3.74 -12.97
C GLY A 77 29.19 4.99 -12.49
N SER A 78 27.93 5.12 -12.94
CA SER A 78 27.08 6.30 -12.66
C SER A 78 26.60 6.39 -11.21
N PHE A 79 26.66 5.29 -10.47
CA PHE A 79 26.20 5.19 -9.07
C PHE A 79 27.29 4.53 -8.20
N PRO A 80 28.45 5.19 -8.02
CA PRO A 80 29.64 4.55 -7.43
C PRO A 80 29.38 4.02 -6.02
N ARG A 81 28.62 4.76 -5.19
CA ARG A 81 28.34 4.43 -3.78
C ARG A 81 27.20 3.44 -3.54
N SER A 82 26.49 3.03 -4.59
CA SER A 82 25.33 2.15 -4.47
C SER A 82 25.71 0.72 -4.79
N ARG A 83 25.61 -0.18 -3.80
CA ARG A 83 25.79 -1.63 -4.02
C ARG A 83 24.59 -2.25 -4.72
N SER A 84 23.40 -1.75 -4.42
CA SER A 84 22.16 -2.10 -5.09
C SER A 84 21.30 -0.89 -5.37
N LEU A 85 20.40 -1.04 -6.34
CA LEU A 85 19.50 0.00 -6.85
C LEU A 85 18.15 -0.63 -7.16
N ILE A 86 17.09 0.17 -7.07
CA ILE A 86 15.78 -0.19 -7.62
C ILE A 86 15.56 0.60 -8.90
N LEU A 87 15.19 -0.11 -9.97
CA LEU A 87 14.81 0.49 -11.24
C LEU A 87 13.32 0.24 -11.47
N LYS A 88 12.60 1.31 -11.75
CA LYS A 88 11.19 1.30 -12.11
C LYS A 88 11.04 1.79 -13.55
N TYR A 89 10.32 1.01 -14.35
CA TYR A 89 9.88 1.42 -15.69
C TYR A 89 8.37 1.52 -15.73
N ALA A 90 7.88 2.67 -16.20
CA ALA A 90 6.46 2.99 -16.29
C ALA A 90 5.99 2.92 -17.76
N PRO A 91 5.48 1.76 -18.23
CA PRO A 91 4.90 1.68 -19.57
C PRO A 91 3.66 2.58 -19.70
N PRO A 92 3.21 2.93 -20.92
CA PRO A 92 2.00 3.74 -21.14
C PRO A 92 0.68 2.97 -20.89
N PHE A 93 0.71 2.01 -19.97
CA PHE A 93 -0.38 1.14 -19.56
C PHE A 93 -0.07 0.52 -18.19
N VAL A 94 -1.04 -0.12 -17.55
CA VAL A 94 -0.83 -0.87 -16.30
C VAL A 94 0.05 -2.08 -16.57
N ALA A 95 1.27 -2.09 -16.03
CA ALA A 95 2.30 -3.09 -16.36
C ALA A 95 1.87 -4.55 -16.21
N THR A 96 1.04 -4.85 -15.21
CA THR A 96 0.53 -6.21 -14.98
C THR A 96 -0.57 -6.63 -15.95
N ILE A 97 -1.34 -5.70 -16.52
CA ILE A 97 -2.48 -5.99 -17.41
C ILE A 97 -2.11 -5.87 -18.89
N GLY A 98 -1.17 -4.98 -19.20
CA GLY A 98 -0.76 -4.67 -20.57
C GLY A 98 -1.56 -3.55 -21.24
N PRO A 99 -1.37 -3.35 -22.55
CA PRO A 99 -1.91 -2.21 -23.32
C PRO A 99 -3.43 -2.04 -23.30
N LYS A 100 -4.18 -3.03 -22.81
CA LYS A 100 -5.66 -2.99 -22.71
C LYS A 100 -6.16 -2.01 -21.64
N VAL A 101 -5.30 -1.64 -20.68
CA VAL A 101 -5.62 -0.64 -19.64
C VAL A 101 -4.57 0.47 -19.74
N PRO A 102 -4.80 1.47 -20.61
CA PRO A 102 -3.90 2.61 -20.76
C PRO A 102 -3.73 3.35 -19.44
N PHE A 103 -2.50 3.79 -19.17
CA PHE A 103 -2.19 4.57 -17.98
C PHE A 103 -0.95 5.42 -18.23
N SER A 104 -1.06 6.71 -17.95
CA SER A 104 -0.02 7.68 -18.28
C SER A 104 1.29 7.35 -17.58
N SER A 105 2.41 7.39 -18.32
CA SER A 105 3.75 7.26 -17.74
C SER A 105 4.15 8.49 -16.90
N GLU A 106 3.39 9.59 -16.97
CA GLU A 106 3.56 10.77 -16.10
C GLU A 106 3.46 10.43 -14.60
N ARG A 107 2.85 9.30 -14.23
CA ARG A 107 2.86 8.78 -12.84
C ARG A 107 4.27 8.62 -12.27
N GLN A 108 5.26 8.37 -13.13
CA GLN A 108 6.65 8.27 -12.69
C GLN A 108 7.24 9.64 -12.36
N GLU A 109 6.80 10.70 -13.05
CA GLU A 109 7.16 12.07 -12.70
C GLU A 109 6.51 12.47 -11.38
N VAL A 110 5.28 12.02 -11.12
CA VAL A 110 4.62 12.15 -9.81
C VAL A 110 5.46 11.48 -8.72
N GLU A 111 5.87 10.21 -8.89
CA GLU A 111 6.71 9.51 -7.91
C GLU A 111 8.04 10.24 -7.68
N ALA A 112 8.75 10.61 -8.76
CA ALA A 112 10.02 11.32 -8.66
C ALA A 112 9.87 12.66 -7.93
N SER A 113 8.76 13.38 -8.16
CA SER A 113 8.49 14.67 -7.52
C SER A 113 8.10 14.50 -6.05
N ALA A 114 7.29 13.49 -5.73
CA ALA A 114 6.92 13.15 -4.36
C ALA A 114 8.14 12.78 -3.52
N LEU A 115 9.02 11.91 -4.04
CA LEU A 115 10.23 11.48 -3.35
C LEU A 115 11.20 12.65 -3.08
N LYS A 116 11.35 13.59 -4.03
CA LYS A 116 12.17 14.81 -3.85
C LYS A 116 11.71 15.69 -2.69
N LEU A 117 10.45 15.61 -2.27
CA LEU A 117 10.00 16.34 -1.08
C LEU A 117 10.71 15.89 0.19
N PHE A 118 11.19 14.64 0.21
CA PHE A 118 11.89 14.02 1.33
C PHE A 118 13.41 14.04 1.21
N ASP A 119 13.97 14.61 0.13
CA ASP A 119 15.40 14.81 0.00
C ASP A 119 15.94 15.69 1.15
N ASP A 120 17.25 15.68 1.38
CA ASP A 120 17.86 16.32 2.57
C ASP A 120 17.57 17.84 2.67
N ASP A 121 17.31 18.49 1.53
CA ASP A 121 16.92 19.89 1.36
C ASP A 121 15.43 20.09 1.00
N GLY A 122 14.66 18.99 0.90
CA GLY A 122 13.25 19.01 0.58
C GLY A 122 12.36 19.53 1.73
N PRO A 123 11.16 20.04 1.44
CA PRO A 123 10.23 20.57 2.45
C PRO A 123 9.79 19.55 3.51
N LEU A 124 9.93 18.25 3.24
CA LEU A 124 9.58 17.16 4.15
C LEU A 124 10.80 16.45 4.75
N ALA A 125 12.03 16.95 4.53
CA ALA A 125 13.26 16.36 5.10
C ALA A 125 13.18 16.20 6.63
N GLY A 126 12.59 17.20 7.31
CA GLY A 126 12.40 17.18 8.76
C GLY A 126 11.44 16.08 9.23
N LEU A 127 10.50 15.67 8.38
CA LEU A 127 9.52 14.64 8.71
C LEU A 127 10.20 13.29 8.87
N CYS A 128 11.09 12.89 7.95
CA CYS A 128 11.85 11.64 8.05
C CYS A 128 12.68 11.55 9.34
N LYS A 129 13.29 12.66 9.78
CA LYS A 129 14.08 12.70 11.03
C LYS A 129 13.20 12.57 12.27
N LEU A 130 12.03 13.20 12.24
CA LEU A 130 11.11 13.26 13.36
C LEU A 130 10.28 11.99 13.52
N THR A 131 9.94 11.38 12.39
CA THR A 131 9.15 10.16 12.31
C THR A 131 10.01 8.94 12.14
N SER A 132 11.32 9.02 11.99
CA SER A 132 12.14 7.84 11.69
C SER A 132 11.51 6.94 10.61
N ILE A 133 10.96 7.55 9.55
CA ILE A 133 10.54 6.86 8.33
C ILE A 133 11.62 7.08 7.28
N ARG A 134 11.95 6.01 6.56
CA ARG A 134 12.76 6.09 5.33
C ARG A 134 11.86 6.22 4.10
N VAL A 135 12.26 7.12 3.23
CA VAL A 135 11.70 7.27 1.88
C VAL A 135 12.89 7.12 0.93
N PRO A 136 12.79 6.34 -0.16
CA PRO A 136 13.92 6.10 -1.04
C PRO A 136 14.30 7.39 -1.78
N LYS A 137 15.61 7.69 -1.87
CA LYS A 137 16.09 8.84 -2.62
C LYS A 137 15.99 8.61 -4.13
N VAL A 138 15.66 9.67 -4.88
CA VAL A 138 15.74 9.64 -6.35
C VAL A 138 17.20 9.75 -6.76
N LEU A 139 17.71 8.74 -7.46
CA LEU A 139 19.10 8.71 -7.93
C LEU A 139 19.19 9.16 -9.39
N HIS A 140 18.20 8.81 -10.20
CA HIS A 140 18.08 9.25 -11.58
C HIS A 140 16.64 9.14 -12.07
N HIS A 141 16.18 10.10 -12.87
CA HIS A 141 14.89 10.04 -13.55
C HIS A 141 15.08 10.45 -15.00
N ASN A 142 14.71 9.57 -15.93
CA ASN A 142 14.68 9.84 -17.36
C ASN A 142 13.23 9.76 -17.85
N PHE A 143 12.64 10.96 -17.98
CA PHE A 143 11.27 11.16 -18.42
C PHE A 143 11.01 10.58 -19.82
N GLU A 144 11.91 10.81 -20.78
CA GLU A 144 11.74 10.36 -22.18
C GLU A 144 11.62 8.83 -22.27
N SER A 145 12.37 8.10 -21.43
CA SER A 145 12.31 6.64 -21.38
C SER A 145 11.34 6.09 -20.34
N SER A 146 10.67 6.95 -19.57
CA SER A 146 9.85 6.55 -18.42
C SER A 146 10.60 5.59 -17.47
N VAL A 147 11.84 5.95 -17.12
CA VAL A 147 12.69 5.22 -16.16
C VAL A 147 13.00 6.05 -14.92
N LEU A 148 12.78 5.46 -13.75
CA LEU A 148 13.13 6.01 -12.45
C LEU A 148 14.05 5.03 -11.72
N ILE A 149 15.20 5.53 -11.27
CA ILE A 149 16.18 4.80 -10.47
C ILE A 149 16.19 5.41 -9.08
N ILE A 150 15.91 4.60 -8.07
CA ILE A 150 15.85 5.01 -6.67
C ILE A 150 16.77 4.18 -5.79
N GLU A 151 17.04 4.70 -4.60
CA GLU A 151 17.75 4.00 -3.54
C GLU A 151 17.11 2.64 -3.23
N ASP A 152 17.92 1.59 -3.15
CA ASP A 152 17.51 0.34 -2.55
C ASP A 152 17.62 0.44 -1.02
N LEU A 153 16.48 0.32 -0.35
CA LEU A 153 16.36 0.44 1.10
C LEU A 153 16.86 -0.80 1.85
N GLY A 154 17.43 -1.78 1.14
CA GLY A 154 18.07 -2.95 1.70
C GLY A 154 17.11 -4.14 1.89
N PRO A 155 17.42 -5.04 2.83
CA PRO A 155 16.65 -6.28 3.03
C PRO A 155 15.41 -6.03 3.90
N LEU A 156 14.55 -5.11 3.47
CA LEU A 156 13.24 -4.90 4.08
C LEU A 156 12.19 -5.79 3.41
N GLU A 157 11.22 -6.22 4.19
CA GLU A 157 10.06 -6.98 3.74
C GLU A 157 8.81 -6.12 3.81
N MET A 158 7.92 -6.32 2.85
CA MET A 158 6.66 -5.62 2.82
C MET A 158 5.76 -6.11 3.97
N LEU A 159 4.97 -5.21 4.56
CA LEU A 159 4.12 -5.50 5.72
C LEU A 159 3.16 -6.68 5.50
N TRP A 160 2.64 -6.84 4.28
CA TRP A 160 1.81 -7.99 3.92
C TRP A 160 2.52 -9.34 4.06
N GLY A 161 3.83 -9.41 3.81
CA GLY A 161 4.62 -10.62 4.03
C GLY A 161 4.78 -10.91 5.52
N ILE A 162 5.14 -9.88 6.29
CA ILE A 162 5.42 -9.98 7.73
C ILE A 162 4.21 -10.43 8.53
N LEU A 163 3.03 -9.91 8.19
CA LEU A 163 1.76 -10.24 8.84
C LEU A 163 1.06 -11.47 8.25
N SER A 164 1.70 -12.24 7.37
CA SER A 164 1.09 -13.45 6.80
C SER A 164 1.14 -14.62 7.79
N PRO A 165 0.14 -15.52 7.80
CA PRO A 165 0.19 -16.73 8.63
C PRO A 165 1.49 -17.51 8.45
N ARG A 166 1.93 -17.68 7.21
CA ARG A 166 3.16 -18.39 6.86
C ARG A 166 4.44 -17.76 7.42
N ALA A 167 4.52 -16.43 7.51
CA ALA A 167 5.67 -15.76 8.12
C ALA A 167 5.71 -15.92 9.65
N LEU A 168 4.57 -16.27 10.26
CA LEU A 168 4.38 -16.40 11.70
C LEU A 168 4.30 -17.87 12.16
N GLU A 169 4.13 -18.81 11.23
CA GLU A 169 4.24 -20.25 11.45
C GLU A 169 5.58 -20.61 12.10
N GLY A 170 5.54 -21.19 13.31
CA GLY A 170 6.73 -21.60 14.07
C GLY A 170 7.58 -20.44 14.60
N ASN A 171 7.11 -19.20 14.47
CA ASN A 171 7.82 -18.03 14.99
C ASN A 171 7.38 -17.77 16.43
N ASP A 172 7.99 -18.48 17.39
CA ASP A 172 7.73 -18.31 18.83
C ASP A 172 8.15 -16.93 19.36
N LEU A 173 8.93 -16.19 18.58
CA LEU A 173 9.40 -14.85 18.93
C LEU A 173 8.35 -13.79 18.63
N ALA A 174 7.44 -14.05 17.68
CA ALA A 174 6.30 -13.18 17.42
C ALA A 174 5.46 -12.98 18.69
N ASP A 175 5.18 -14.05 19.44
CA ASP A 175 4.34 -13.99 20.64
C ASP A 175 4.89 -13.02 21.71
N ASN A 176 6.21 -12.98 21.87
CA ASN A 176 6.87 -12.14 22.87
C ASN A 176 7.12 -10.70 22.39
N ARG A 177 7.23 -10.47 21.07
CA ARG A 177 7.57 -9.15 20.48
C ARG A 177 6.42 -8.48 19.74
N ILE A 178 5.26 -9.12 19.59
CA ILE A 178 4.01 -8.50 19.17
C ILE A 178 3.75 -7.23 19.98
N THR A 179 4.09 -7.23 21.28
CA THR A 179 3.93 -6.07 22.19
C THR A 179 4.98 -4.97 21.97
N GLU A 180 6.17 -5.31 21.44
CA GLU A 180 7.21 -4.36 21.05
C GLU A 180 6.98 -3.76 19.66
N ILE A 181 6.22 -4.46 18.82
CA ILE A 181 5.61 -3.98 17.57
C ILE A 181 4.21 -3.41 17.84
N SER A 182 3.66 -3.56 19.04
CA SER A 182 2.34 -3.02 19.43
C SER A 182 2.46 -1.52 19.78
N PRO A 183 1.37 -0.75 19.79
CA PRO A 183 1.24 0.70 20.06
C PRO A 183 2.25 1.43 20.96
N ASN A 184 2.84 0.75 21.96
CA ASN A 184 3.85 1.35 22.85
C ASN A 184 5.28 1.31 22.27
N GLY A 185 5.49 0.60 21.18
CA GLY A 185 6.73 0.42 20.46
C GLY A 185 6.86 1.39 19.30
N LYS A 186 7.84 2.29 19.43
CA LYS A 186 8.39 3.30 18.49
C LYS A 186 7.97 3.23 17.01
N ILE A 187 7.94 2.06 16.38
CA ILE A 187 7.58 1.80 14.96
C ILE A 187 6.26 2.48 14.52
N PHE A 188 5.28 2.66 15.42
CA PHE A 188 3.94 3.15 15.07
C PHE A 188 3.72 4.64 15.29
N ARG A 189 4.48 5.26 16.21
CA ARG A 189 4.68 6.71 16.22
C ARG A 189 5.37 7.16 14.93
N HIS A 190 6.13 6.25 14.32
CA HIS A 190 6.89 6.49 13.11
C HIS A 190 6.01 6.43 11.86
N THR A 191 5.07 5.48 11.72
CA THR A 191 4.08 5.44 10.61
C THR A 191 3.08 6.60 10.56
N SER A 192 3.25 7.62 11.41
CA SER A 192 2.59 8.93 11.33
C SER A 192 3.03 9.72 10.07
N LEU A 193 3.01 9.10 8.89
CA LEU A 193 3.01 9.81 7.59
C LEU A 193 1.96 10.93 7.59
N HIS A 194 0.92 10.76 8.40
CA HIS A 194 -0.18 11.66 8.64
C HIS A 194 0.06 12.76 9.67
N ARG A 195 1.28 13.31 9.80
CA ARG A 195 1.41 14.72 10.23
C ARG A 195 0.85 15.67 9.17
N HIS A 196 -0.40 15.41 8.79
CA HIS A 196 -1.25 16.03 7.80
C HIS A 196 -0.62 17.29 7.27
N CYS A 197 -0.06 17.08 6.08
CA CYS A 197 0.58 17.97 5.14
C CYS A 197 -0.17 19.26 4.80
N ARG A 198 -0.78 19.92 5.78
CA ARG A 198 -0.93 21.37 5.79
C ARG A 198 0.44 22.01 5.68
N ALA A 199 1.46 21.54 6.40
CA ALA A 199 2.81 22.12 6.31
C ALA A 199 3.38 22.08 4.88
N SER A 200 3.13 21.01 4.11
CA SER A 200 3.54 20.86 2.71
C SER A 200 2.70 21.73 1.77
N GLN A 201 1.39 21.83 2.01
CA GLN A 201 0.53 22.79 1.32
C GLN A 201 0.93 24.25 1.62
N TYR A 202 1.28 24.56 2.87
CA TYR A 202 1.77 25.87 3.28
C TYR A 202 3.15 26.15 2.68
N ALA A 203 4.07 25.18 2.71
CA ALA A 203 5.41 25.30 2.13
C ALA A 203 5.35 25.50 0.61
N SER A 204 4.48 24.77 -0.11
CA SER A 204 4.25 24.98 -1.54
C SER A 204 3.57 26.31 -1.86
N ARG A 205 2.58 26.74 -1.06
CA ARG A 205 1.96 28.07 -1.22
C ARG A 205 2.95 29.21 -0.93
N SER A 206 3.93 28.98 -0.08
CA SER A 206 4.89 30.01 0.38
C SER A 206 6.21 30.02 -0.39
N ASN A 207 6.48 29.00 -1.22
CA ASN A 207 7.73 28.88 -1.98
C ASN A 207 7.44 28.56 -3.47
N PRO A 208 7.64 29.51 -4.39
CA PRO A 208 7.40 29.33 -5.83
C PRO A 208 8.21 28.20 -6.48
N ASP A 209 9.44 27.98 -6.03
CA ASP A 209 10.33 26.94 -6.59
C ASP A 209 9.84 25.54 -6.21
N ILE A 210 9.33 25.40 -4.98
CA ILE A 210 8.64 24.18 -4.54
C ILE A 210 7.35 24.02 -5.35
N ALA A 211 6.52 25.05 -5.46
CA ALA A 211 5.26 25.02 -6.21
C ALA A 211 5.46 24.57 -7.67
N ALA A 212 6.49 25.08 -8.34
CA ALA A 212 6.85 24.66 -9.69
C ALA A 212 7.29 23.19 -9.75
N SER A 213 8.06 22.74 -8.75
CA SER A 213 8.58 21.37 -8.67
C SER A 213 7.51 20.32 -8.34
N ILE A 214 6.35 20.73 -7.82
CA ILE A 214 5.24 19.83 -7.46
C ILE A 214 4.00 20.01 -8.33
N GLN A 215 4.09 20.75 -9.44
CA GLN A 215 2.91 21.05 -10.26
C GLN A 215 2.16 19.78 -10.70
N GLN A 216 2.89 18.68 -10.91
CA GLN A 216 2.31 17.39 -11.26
C GLN A 216 1.48 16.76 -10.13
N LEU A 217 1.81 17.04 -8.86
CA LEU A 217 1.07 16.55 -7.68
C LEU A 217 -0.29 17.25 -7.50
N PHE A 218 -0.61 18.27 -8.31
CA PHE A 218 -1.93 18.91 -8.33
C PHE A 218 -2.87 18.26 -9.35
N ARG A 219 -2.38 17.41 -10.24
CA ARG A 219 -3.19 16.71 -11.23
C ARG A 219 -3.46 15.30 -10.73
N SER A 220 -4.73 14.97 -10.54
CA SER A 220 -5.09 13.58 -10.27
C SER A 220 -4.99 12.78 -11.57
N LEU A 221 -3.81 12.21 -11.82
CA LEU A 221 -3.58 11.30 -12.95
C LEU A 221 -4.29 9.95 -12.77
N THR A 222 -4.76 9.69 -11.56
CA THR A 222 -5.17 8.38 -11.09
C THR A 222 -6.68 8.29 -10.94
N LYS A 223 -7.42 9.42 -10.92
CA LYS A 223 -8.87 9.44 -10.69
C LYS A 223 -9.63 8.52 -11.65
N ASP A 224 -9.38 8.63 -12.95
CA ASP A 224 -10.09 7.82 -13.95
C ASP A 224 -9.75 6.34 -13.81
N LEU A 225 -8.47 6.02 -13.56
CA LEU A 225 -8.03 4.65 -13.31
C LEU A 225 -8.72 4.08 -12.05
N VAL A 226 -8.67 4.80 -10.93
CA VAL A 226 -9.31 4.40 -9.65
C VAL A 226 -10.81 4.23 -9.84
N PHE A 227 -11.46 5.11 -10.61
CA PHE A 227 -12.86 4.95 -10.95
C PHE A 227 -13.12 3.62 -11.67
N ASP A 228 -12.38 3.35 -12.73
CA ASP A 228 -12.58 2.15 -13.56
C ASP A 228 -12.22 0.85 -12.84
N VAL A 229 -11.19 0.85 -11.98
CA VAL A 229 -10.69 -0.37 -11.33
C VAL A 229 -11.25 -0.63 -9.94
N ALA A 230 -11.58 0.42 -9.17
CA ALA A 230 -11.93 0.31 -7.76
C ALA A 230 -13.34 0.79 -7.43
N VAL A 231 -13.94 1.67 -8.23
CA VAL A 231 -15.30 2.21 -7.96
C VAL A 231 -16.33 1.49 -8.82
N LYS A 232 -16.20 1.58 -10.14
CA LYS A 232 -17.14 1.00 -11.11
C LYS A 232 -17.44 -0.48 -10.89
N PRO A 233 -16.46 -1.36 -10.57
CA PRO A 233 -16.74 -2.78 -10.36
C PRO A 233 -17.59 -3.09 -9.12
N ILE A 234 -17.73 -2.16 -8.16
CA ILE A 234 -18.47 -2.39 -6.91
C ILE A 234 -19.91 -2.81 -7.16
N LEU A 235 -20.58 -2.19 -8.14
CA LEU A 235 -21.97 -2.51 -8.48
C LEU A 235 -22.15 -4.00 -8.81
N GLU A 236 -21.26 -4.53 -9.66
CA GLU A 236 -21.27 -5.94 -10.04
C GLU A 236 -20.82 -6.86 -8.90
N ARG A 237 -19.87 -6.39 -8.08
CA ARG A 237 -19.25 -7.18 -6.99
C ARG A 237 -20.16 -7.35 -5.77
N LEU A 238 -21.07 -6.43 -5.49
CA LEU A 238 -21.99 -6.47 -4.35
C LEU A 238 -23.02 -7.59 -4.49
N ALA A 239 -23.66 -7.72 -5.66
CA ALA A 239 -24.64 -8.75 -5.97
C ALA A 239 -25.73 -9.00 -4.89
N THR A 240 -26.13 -7.95 -4.16
CA THR A 240 -27.23 -7.94 -3.18
C THR A 240 -28.44 -7.13 -3.67
N ASP A 241 -29.59 -7.28 -3.02
CA ASP A 241 -30.81 -6.50 -3.34
C ASP A 241 -30.63 -4.98 -3.19
N ASP A 242 -29.68 -4.55 -2.35
CA ASP A 242 -29.36 -3.13 -2.09
C ASP A 242 -28.17 -2.61 -2.92
N SER A 243 -27.68 -3.36 -3.92
CA SER A 243 -26.45 -3.04 -4.66
C SER A 243 -26.43 -1.63 -5.25
N ASP A 244 -27.53 -1.18 -5.87
CA ASP A 244 -27.62 0.15 -6.48
C ASP A 244 -27.45 1.27 -5.44
N LYS A 245 -28.12 1.12 -4.29
CA LYS A 245 -28.07 2.10 -3.20
C LYS A 245 -26.66 2.18 -2.59
N LEU A 246 -26.04 1.03 -2.34
CA LEU A 246 -24.68 0.97 -1.78
C LEU A 246 -23.63 1.44 -2.79
N TYR A 247 -23.82 1.16 -4.08
CA TYR A 247 -22.96 1.68 -5.14
C TYR A 247 -23.06 3.20 -5.26
N GLU A 248 -24.27 3.76 -5.24
CA GLU A 248 -24.48 5.21 -5.23
C GLU A 248 -23.79 5.87 -4.04
N LEU A 249 -23.80 5.24 -2.86
CA LEU A 249 -23.07 5.73 -1.70
C LEU A 249 -21.55 5.82 -1.96
N VAL A 250 -20.96 4.78 -2.56
CA VAL A 250 -19.54 4.76 -2.94
C VAL A 250 -19.24 5.80 -4.02
N LEU A 251 -20.10 5.91 -5.03
CA LEU A 251 -19.95 6.87 -6.13
C LEU A 251 -19.99 8.32 -5.63
N ASN A 252 -20.93 8.64 -4.74
CA ASN A 252 -21.04 9.95 -4.14
C ASN A 252 -19.81 10.28 -3.29
N ALA A 253 -19.33 9.34 -2.47
CA ALA A 253 -18.12 9.53 -1.67
C ALA A 253 -16.85 9.69 -2.54
N PHE A 254 -16.77 9.00 -3.68
CA PHE A 254 -15.67 9.15 -4.63
C PHE A 254 -15.68 10.52 -5.32
N ASN A 255 -16.86 11.02 -5.69
CA ASN A 255 -17.01 12.31 -6.36
C ASN A 255 -16.91 13.51 -5.41
N GLN A 256 -17.06 13.30 -4.11
CA GLN A 256 -16.95 14.35 -3.11
C GLN A 256 -15.53 14.96 -3.13
N LEU A 257 -15.44 16.26 -3.37
CA LEU A 257 -14.16 16.96 -3.26
C LEU A 257 -13.86 17.19 -1.78
N SER A 258 -12.64 16.87 -1.35
CA SER A 258 -12.15 17.29 -0.03
C SER A 258 -12.18 18.81 0.02
N SER A 259 -12.58 19.37 1.17
CA SER A 259 -12.46 20.81 1.33
C SER A 259 -10.97 21.21 1.24
N PRO A 260 -10.65 22.42 0.74
CA PRO A 260 -9.26 22.87 0.64
C PRO A 260 -8.51 22.85 1.97
N ASP A 261 -9.22 22.90 3.10
CA ASP A 261 -8.67 22.90 4.45
C ASP A 261 -8.45 21.49 5.02
N GLU A 262 -9.00 20.46 4.36
CA GLU A 262 -8.91 19.04 4.73
C GLU A 262 -7.92 18.26 3.86
N GLY A 263 -7.53 18.80 2.70
CA GLY A 263 -6.54 18.16 1.84
C GLY A 263 -5.20 17.99 2.53
N CYS A 264 -4.49 16.93 2.20
CA CYS A 264 -3.10 16.73 2.62
C CYS A 264 -2.28 16.12 1.48
N PHE A 265 -0.96 16.29 1.51
CA PHE A 265 -0.06 15.42 0.76
C PHE A 265 -0.22 13.98 1.22
N SER A 266 -0.78 13.16 0.34
CA SER A 266 -1.10 11.75 0.54
C SER A 266 -0.21 10.87 -0.32
N LEU A 267 -0.05 9.62 0.08
CA LEU A 267 0.55 8.58 -0.75
C LEU A 267 -0.35 8.26 -1.95
N GLY A 268 -1.66 8.19 -1.73
CA GLY A 268 -2.71 7.99 -2.74
C GLY A 268 -3.07 6.53 -3.01
N ASP A 269 -2.17 5.61 -2.66
CA ASP A 269 -2.38 4.16 -2.71
C ASP A 269 -1.75 3.49 -1.46
N CYS A 270 -2.23 3.86 -0.28
CA CYS A 270 -1.64 3.38 0.98
C CYS A 270 -2.19 2.00 1.34
N HIS A 271 -1.41 0.98 1.03
CA HIS A 271 -1.70 -0.42 1.35
C HIS A 271 -0.47 -1.09 2.00
N PRO A 272 -0.62 -2.29 2.62
CA PRO A 272 0.48 -2.99 3.29
C PRO A 272 1.66 -3.38 2.36
N GLY A 273 1.53 -3.24 1.04
CA GLY A 273 2.64 -3.43 0.10
C GLY A 273 3.56 -2.21 0.00
N ALA A 274 3.04 -1.02 0.28
CA ALA A 274 3.78 0.23 0.26
C ALA A 274 4.58 0.47 1.56
N ILE A 275 4.38 -0.34 2.59
CA ILE A 275 5.07 -0.25 3.89
C ILE A 275 6.08 -1.38 4.00
N LEU A 276 7.35 -1.03 4.21
CA LEU A 276 8.44 -1.97 4.41
C LEU A 276 8.93 -1.92 5.86
N LEU A 277 9.22 -3.09 6.43
CA LEU A 277 9.82 -3.25 7.75
C LEU A 277 10.98 -4.26 7.68
N PRO A 278 11.90 -4.28 8.65
CA PRO A 278 12.82 -5.39 8.83
C PRO A 278 12.04 -6.70 8.97
N ASN A 279 12.57 -7.78 8.41
CA ASN A 279 11.97 -9.09 8.59
C ASN A 279 12.11 -9.60 10.03
N TRP A 280 11.41 -10.67 10.37
CA TRP A 280 11.41 -11.20 11.74
C TRP A 280 12.81 -11.53 12.27
N ASP A 281 13.70 -12.11 11.43
CA ASP A 281 15.08 -12.40 11.83
C ASP A 281 15.87 -11.13 12.22
N LEU A 282 15.60 -10.02 11.54
CA LEU A 282 16.21 -8.72 11.83
C LEU A 282 15.53 -8.02 13.01
N LEU A 283 14.21 -8.11 13.16
CA LEU A 283 13.47 -7.56 14.31
C LEU A 283 13.85 -8.23 15.64
N VAL A 284 14.29 -9.49 15.57
CA VAL A 284 14.74 -10.29 16.72
C VAL A 284 16.14 -9.92 17.17
N LYS A 285 17.03 -9.56 16.23
CA LYS A 285 18.36 -9.05 16.57
C LYS A 285 18.18 -7.68 17.22
N ASP A 286 18.79 -7.52 18.38
CA ASP A 286 18.50 -6.48 19.36
C ASP A 286 18.21 -5.12 18.70
N LEU A 287 17.02 -4.54 18.94
CA LEU A 287 16.61 -3.23 18.42
C LEU A 287 17.59 -2.12 18.85
N SER A 288 18.44 -2.39 19.84
CA SER A 288 19.56 -1.55 20.25
C SER A 288 20.70 -1.46 19.21
N GLU A 289 20.88 -2.48 18.36
CA GLU A 289 21.86 -2.48 17.25
C GLU A 289 21.39 -1.60 16.07
N PHE A 290 20.09 -1.37 15.92
CA PHE A 290 19.50 -0.37 15.01
C PHE A 290 19.69 1.07 15.53
N SER A 291 20.87 1.37 16.05
CA SER A 291 21.18 2.59 16.83
C SER A 291 21.09 3.93 16.08
N SER A 292 20.58 3.99 14.84
CA SER A 292 20.28 5.27 14.17
C SER A 292 19.36 5.20 12.95
N GLU A 293 19.09 4.02 12.39
CA GLU A 293 18.29 3.90 11.16
C GLU A 293 16.83 3.54 11.45
N ALA A 294 15.95 4.35 10.87
CA ALA A 294 14.51 4.21 10.82
C ALA A 294 14.05 2.78 10.41
N PRO A 295 13.29 2.06 11.27
CA PRO A 295 12.87 0.68 11.02
C PRO A 295 11.65 0.56 10.09
N VAL A 296 11.16 1.68 9.56
CA VAL A 296 10.01 1.69 8.65
C VAL A 296 10.38 2.45 7.41
N ALA A 297 10.01 1.92 6.25
CA ALA A 297 10.10 2.66 5.00
C ALA A 297 8.78 2.67 4.26
N VAL A 298 8.55 3.73 3.48
CA VAL A 298 7.38 3.86 2.60
C VAL A 298 7.80 4.09 1.16
N ILE A 299 7.19 3.33 0.26
CA ILE A 299 7.49 3.28 -1.17
C ILE A 299 6.21 3.52 -2.00
N ASP A 300 6.35 3.48 -3.33
CA ASP A 300 5.25 3.53 -4.31
C ASP A 300 4.46 4.86 -4.31
N TRP A 301 5.20 5.97 -4.33
CA TRP A 301 4.65 7.35 -4.31
C TRP A 301 4.08 7.84 -5.65
N GLU A 302 3.72 6.94 -6.55
CA GLU A 302 3.27 7.30 -7.91
C GLU A 302 1.80 7.75 -7.99
N PHE A 303 1.04 7.54 -6.91
CA PHE A 303 -0.33 8.02 -6.73
C PHE A 303 -0.42 9.29 -5.88
N SER A 304 0.72 9.89 -5.53
CA SER A 304 0.75 10.96 -4.55
C SER A 304 0.18 12.27 -5.05
N GLU A 305 -0.55 12.95 -4.17
CA GLU A 305 -1.25 14.20 -4.49
C GLU A 305 -1.10 15.17 -3.33
N ILE A 306 -0.96 16.48 -3.58
CA ILE A 306 -0.82 17.48 -2.51
C ILE A 306 -2.14 17.88 -1.84
N ALA A 307 -3.26 17.62 -2.52
CA ALA A 307 -4.62 17.85 -2.05
C ALA A 307 -5.40 16.53 -1.90
N GLY A 308 -4.67 15.44 -1.63
CA GLY A 308 -5.26 14.13 -1.44
C GLY A 308 -5.91 13.96 -0.07
N ARG A 309 -6.37 12.73 0.19
CA ARG A 309 -7.12 12.36 1.40
C ARG A 309 -6.22 11.61 2.38
N GLY A 310 -6.14 12.11 3.61
CA GLY A 310 -5.34 11.50 4.66
C GLY A 310 -6.12 10.40 5.38
N LEU A 311 -6.92 10.80 6.37
CA LEU A 311 -7.67 9.85 7.21
C LEU A 311 -8.66 9.00 6.40
N ASP A 312 -9.47 9.64 5.56
CA ASP A 312 -10.47 9.00 4.71
C ASP A 312 -9.96 8.69 3.29
N GLY A 313 -8.64 8.55 3.15
CA GLY A 313 -7.95 8.05 1.97
C GLY A 313 -6.94 7.00 2.39
N ASP A 314 -5.68 7.41 2.52
CA ASP A 314 -4.56 6.52 2.84
C ASP A 314 -4.79 5.66 4.10
N ILE A 315 -5.22 6.26 5.23
CA ILE A 315 -5.43 5.50 6.47
C ILE A 315 -6.58 4.50 6.31
N ALA A 316 -7.71 4.94 5.77
CA ALA A 316 -8.84 4.08 5.52
C ALA A 316 -8.50 2.91 4.58
N GLN A 317 -7.73 3.15 3.52
CA GLN A 317 -7.29 2.13 2.58
C GLN A 317 -6.33 1.11 3.24
N LEU A 318 -5.39 1.60 4.05
CA LEU A 318 -4.47 0.74 4.80
C LEU A 318 -5.23 -0.13 5.80
N LEU A 319 -6.14 0.49 6.56
CA LEU A 319 -7.00 -0.20 7.52
C LEU A 319 -7.89 -1.23 6.85
N ALA A 320 -8.44 -0.95 5.68
CA ALA A 320 -9.23 -1.91 4.93
C ALA A 320 -8.43 -3.13 4.51
N SER A 321 -7.24 -2.90 3.97
CA SER A 321 -6.34 -3.96 3.57
C SER A 321 -5.92 -4.82 4.76
N LEU A 322 -5.71 -4.22 5.94
CA LEU A 322 -5.40 -4.93 7.17
C LEU A 322 -6.63 -5.63 7.76
N HIS A 323 -7.83 -5.06 7.66
CA HIS A 323 -9.07 -5.64 8.17
C HIS A 323 -9.54 -6.86 7.35
N CYS A 324 -9.22 -6.91 6.06
CA CYS A 324 -9.43 -8.13 5.26
C CYS A 324 -8.64 -9.33 5.81
N ARG A 325 -7.56 -9.09 6.55
CA ARG A 325 -6.70 -10.14 7.09
C ARG A 325 -7.16 -10.76 8.39
N PRO A 326 -8.10 -10.20 9.15
CA PRO A 326 -8.86 -11.02 10.10
C PRO A 326 -9.92 -11.91 9.48
N LEU A 327 -10.63 -11.41 8.47
CA LEU A 327 -11.69 -12.19 7.79
C LEU A 327 -11.14 -13.45 7.11
N TYR A 328 -9.92 -13.36 6.59
CA TYR A 328 -9.24 -14.48 5.96
C TYR A 328 -8.91 -15.62 6.94
N PRO A 329 -8.09 -15.44 8.00
CA PRO A 329 -7.74 -16.48 8.94
C PRO A 329 -8.89 -16.92 9.84
N GLU A 330 -9.89 -16.09 10.13
CA GLU A 330 -11.14 -16.57 10.77
C GLU A 330 -11.81 -17.64 9.91
N ALA A 331 -11.96 -17.37 8.62
CA ALA A 331 -12.48 -18.37 7.68
C ALA A 331 -11.55 -19.59 7.53
N LEU A 332 -10.22 -19.40 7.67
CA LEU A 332 -9.29 -20.53 7.71
C LEU A 332 -9.50 -21.37 8.97
N LEU A 333 -9.61 -20.77 10.16
CA LEU A 333 -9.81 -21.47 11.45
C LEU A 333 -11.07 -22.32 11.43
N GLU A 334 -12.16 -21.80 10.89
CA GLU A 334 -13.42 -22.56 10.70
C GLU A 334 -13.23 -23.80 9.81
N SER A 335 -12.18 -23.82 8.98
CA SER A 335 -11.87 -24.84 7.99
C SER A 335 -10.78 -25.83 8.41
N VAL A 336 -10.09 -25.60 9.54
CA VAL A 336 -8.99 -26.45 10.04
C VAL A 336 -9.58 -27.74 10.64
N GLY A 337 -9.24 -28.90 10.06
CA GLY A 337 -9.63 -30.21 10.59
C GLY A 337 -8.84 -30.61 11.86
N ASN A 338 -9.23 -31.70 12.53
CA ASN A 338 -8.63 -32.13 13.81
C ASN A 338 -7.28 -32.88 13.70
N ASP A 339 -6.47 -32.69 12.66
CA ASP A 339 -5.20 -33.42 12.50
C ASP A 339 -3.98 -32.71 13.15
N SER A 340 -2.86 -33.42 13.35
CA SER A 340 -1.69 -32.84 14.04
C SER A 340 -0.97 -31.76 13.23
N ASN A 341 -1.13 -31.72 11.90
CA ASN A 341 -0.59 -30.64 11.07
C ASN A 341 -1.46 -29.38 11.17
N SER A 342 -2.71 -29.54 11.58
CA SER A 342 -3.69 -28.49 11.79
C SER A 342 -3.32 -27.56 12.94
N ALA A 343 -2.82 -28.10 14.06
CA ALA A 343 -2.41 -27.31 15.23
C ALA A 343 -1.26 -26.33 14.93
N PHE A 344 -0.33 -26.70 14.05
CA PHE A 344 0.78 -25.83 13.66
C PHE A 344 0.31 -24.67 12.76
N LYS A 345 -0.59 -24.96 11.81
CA LYS A 345 -1.22 -23.93 10.97
C LYS A 345 -2.12 -22.99 11.77
N GLU A 346 -2.88 -23.54 12.72
CA GLU A 346 -3.74 -22.80 13.64
C GLU A 346 -2.94 -21.79 14.47
N SER A 347 -1.75 -22.17 14.94
CA SER A 347 -0.85 -21.26 15.64
C SER A 347 -0.41 -20.07 14.77
N GLY A 348 0.05 -20.30 13.54
CA GLY A 348 0.44 -19.23 12.61
C GLY A 348 -0.71 -18.27 12.28
N ILE A 349 -1.92 -18.80 12.12
CA ILE A 349 -3.14 -18.02 11.93
C ILE A 349 -3.43 -17.13 13.14
N HIS A 350 -3.49 -17.70 14.35
CA HIS A 350 -3.77 -16.91 15.55
C HIS A 350 -2.73 -15.81 15.75
N LYS A 351 -1.45 -16.11 15.51
CA LYS A 351 -0.38 -15.11 15.54
C LYS A 351 -0.63 -13.99 14.53
N ALA A 352 -1.01 -14.32 13.30
CA ALA A 352 -1.32 -13.31 12.28
C ALA A 352 -2.49 -12.40 12.68
N LEU A 353 -3.54 -12.98 13.27
CA LEU A 353 -4.68 -12.23 13.80
C LEU A 353 -4.24 -11.26 14.91
N VAL A 354 -3.54 -11.76 15.93
CA VAL A 354 -3.09 -10.96 17.07
C VAL A 354 -2.09 -9.88 16.64
N CYS A 355 -1.12 -10.21 15.77
CA CYS A 355 -0.19 -9.25 15.19
C CYS A 355 -0.92 -8.14 14.44
N THR A 356 -1.88 -8.50 13.59
CA THR A 356 -2.64 -7.55 12.78
C THR A 356 -3.51 -6.66 13.66
N GLU A 357 -4.21 -7.22 14.64
CA GLU A 357 -5.01 -6.45 15.60
C GLU A 357 -4.13 -5.48 16.40
N ALA A 358 -2.98 -5.94 16.90
CA ALA A 358 -2.03 -5.08 17.60
C ALA A 358 -1.51 -3.95 16.72
N PHE A 359 -1.17 -4.26 15.45
CA PHE A 359 -0.75 -3.27 14.45
C PHE A 359 -1.84 -2.20 14.24
N VAL A 360 -3.06 -2.63 13.94
CA VAL A 360 -4.19 -1.75 13.65
C VAL A 360 -4.51 -0.90 14.89
N ARG A 361 -4.49 -1.49 16.09
CA ARG A 361 -4.73 -0.77 17.34
C ARG A 361 -3.65 0.28 17.59
N GLY A 362 -2.41 -0.04 17.25
CA GLY A 362 -1.28 0.90 17.33
C GLY A 362 -1.43 2.10 16.45
N LEU A 363 -1.77 1.84 15.19
CA LEU A 363 -2.06 2.88 14.23
C LEU A 363 -3.18 3.79 14.74
N CYS A 364 -4.29 3.20 15.20
CA CYS A 364 -5.45 3.96 15.61
C CYS A 364 -5.26 4.76 16.91
N LEU A 365 -4.49 4.23 17.88
CA LEU A 365 -4.20 4.95 19.13
C LEU A 365 -3.15 6.06 18.94
N SER A 366 -2.17 5.84 18.05
CA SER A 366 -1.11 6.82 17.81
C SER A 366 -1.59 8.00 16.96
N TYR A 367 -2.65 7.81 16.19
CA TYR A 367 -3.16 8.81 15.27
C TYR A 367 -3.67 10.09 15.99
N PRO A 368 -4.57 10.01 17.00
CA PRO A 368 -4.98 11.19 17.77
C PRO A 368 -3.83 11.89 18.50
N GLU A 369 -2.85 11.13 19.03
CA GLU A 369 -1.66 11.71 19.69
C GLU A 369 -0.80 12.54 18.72
N ALA A 370 -0.79 12.17 17.44
CA ALA A 370 -0.02 12.83 16.41
C ALA A 370 -0.76 13.99 15.73
N SER A 371 -2.10 14.03 15.80
CA SER A 371 -2.91 15.10 15.23
C SER A 371 -2.85 16.35 16.12
N SER A 372 -2.17 17.40 15.66
CA SER A 372 -2.03 18.66 16.43
C SER A 372 -3.29 19.52 16.42
N ASP A 373 -4.18 19.32 15.45
CA ASP A 373 -5.42 20.08 15.31
C ASP A 373 -6.61 19.20 15.74
N PRO A 374 -7.38 19.59 16.77
CA PRO A 374 -8.63 18.92 17.07
C PRO A 374 -9.58 19.14 15.90
N LEU A 375 -10.00 18.05 15.26
CA LEU A 375 -11.09 18.09 14.29
C LEU A 375 -12.34 18.65 14.98
N THR A 376 -13.12 19.46 14.25
CA THR A 376 -14.47 19.81 14.71
C THR A 376 -15.31 18.55 14.79
N THR A 377 -16.33 18.51 15.66
CA THR A 377 -17.25 17.37 15.75
C THR A 377 -17.81 17.00 14.37
N ASP A 378 -18.23 17.99 13.57
CA ASP A 378 -18.74 17.77 12.21
C ASP A 378 -17.67 17.19 11.27
N GLY A 379 -16.41 17.61 11.42
CA GLY A 379 -15.28 17.05 10.67
C GLY A 379 -15.01 15.60 11.04
N ILE A 380 -15.05 15.27 12.33
CA ILE A 380 -14.90 13.89 12.83
C ILE A 380 -15.96 12.98 12.22
N LEU A 381 -17.24 13.37 12.26
CA LEU A 381 -18.32 12.55 11.75
C LEU A 381 -18.23 12.33 10.24
N ARG A 382 -17.86 13.38 9.50
CA ARG A 382 -17.64 13.29 8.05
C ARG A 382 -16.49 12.36 7.71
N HIS A 383 -15.34 12.50 8.37
CA HIS A 383 -14.20 11.61 8.13
C HIS A 383 -14.49 10.18 8.57
N LEU A 384 -15.22 9.97 9.67
CA LEU A 384 -15.66 8.64 10.09
C LEU A 384 -16.51 8.00 8.99
N ARG A 385 -17.54 8.71 8.52
CA ARG A 385 -18.43 8.22 7.46
C ARG A 385 -17.65 7.91 6.17
N SER A 386 -16.81 8.83 5.71
CA SER A 386 -15.98 8.65 4.51
C SER A 386 -15.02 7.46 4.65
N THR A 387 -14.37 7.32 5.81
CA THR A 387 -13.48 6.20 6.14
C THR A 387 -14.22 4.87 6.10
N VAL A 388 -15.44 4.80 6.64
CA VAL A 388 -16.25 3.58 6.64
C VAL A 388 -16.72 3.20 5.24
N ILE A 389 -17.08 4.19 4.40
CA ILE A 389 -17.42 3.94 2.99
C ILE A 389 -16.22 3.36 2.24
N LEU A 390 -15.05 4.00 2.41
CA LEU A 390 -13.83 3.54 1.77
C LEU A 390 -13.40 2.16 2.27
N LEU A 391 -13.53 1.90 3.57
CA LEU A 391 -13.32 0.59 4.16
C LEU A 391 -14.21 -0.49 3.53
N GLY A 392 -15.50 -0.21 3.36
CA GLY A 392 -16.44 -1.13 2.70
C GLY A 392 -16.06 -1.40 1.24
N ARG A 393 -15.78 -0.33 0.47
CA ARG A 393 -15.34 -0.42 -0.93
C ARG A 393 -14.08 -1.29 -1.08
N GLU A 394 -13.05 -0.98 -0.30
CA GLU A 394 -11.77 -1.69 -0.37
C GLU A 394 -11.90 -3.14 0.07
N THR A 395 -12.72 -3.44 1.09
CA THR A 395 -12.98 -4.83 1.50
C THR A 395 -13.62 -5.64 0.36
N ILE A 396 -14.57 -5.05 -0.37
CA ILE A 396 -15.19 -5.68 -1.55
C ILE A 396 -14.16 -5.88 -2.66
N ASN A 397 -13.33 -4.87 -2.96
CA ASN A 397 -12.31 -4.98 -4.01
C ASN A 397 -11.28 -6.08 -3.70
N GLN A 398 -10.78 -6.13 -2.47
CA GLN A 398 -9.82 -7.13 -2.01
C GLN A 398 -10.36 -8.57 -2.09
N ALA A 399 -11.69 -8.76 -1.98
CA ALA A 399 -12.33 -10.07 -2.16
C ALA A 399 -12.12 -10.66 -3.58
N TYR A 400 -11.88 -9.81 -4.58
CA TYR A 400 -11.69 -10.20 -5.97
C TYR A 400 -10.23 -10.08 -6.45
N GLU A 401 -9.52 -9.06 -5.96
CA GLU A 401 -8.22 -8.65 -6.49
C GLU A 401 -7.02 -9.34 -5.82
N PHE A 402 -7.21 -9.80 -4.58
CA PHE A 402 -6.16 -10.46 -3.82
C PHE A 402 -6.15 -11.97 -4.09
N ALA A 403 -4.95 -12.50 -4.33
CA ALA A 403 -4.72 -13.93 -4.49
C ALA A 403 -4.51 -14.54 -3.10
N TRP A 404 -5.62 -14.79 -2.40
CA TRP A 404 -5.62 -15.45 -1.09
C TRP A 404 -5.05 -16.87 -1.21
N ASP A 405 -4.03 -17.17 -0.39
CA ASP A 405 -3.29 -18.44 -0.44
C ASP A 405 -4.02 -19.54 0.35
N LEU A 406 -5.08 -20.07 -0.26
CA LEU A 406 -5.95 -21.08 0.34
C LEU A 406 -5.38 -22.51 0.30
N GLU A 407 -4.11 -22.68 -0.06
CA GLU A 407 -3.51 -24.01 -0.19
C GLU A 407 -3.50 -24.75 1.17
N GLY A 408 -4.20 -25.90 1.20
CA GLY A 408 -4.27 -26.74 2.39
C GLY A 408 -5.27 -26.27 3.45
N TYR A 409 -6.27 -25.48 3.06
CA TYR A 409 -7.44 -25.10 3.87
C TYR A 409 -8.74 -25.57 3.20
N ALA A 410 -9.79 -25.83 3.98
CA ALA A 410 -11.05 -26.34 3.45
C ALA A 410 -12.00 -25.23 2.94
N VAL A 411 -11.73 -23.96 3.26
CA VAL A 411 -12.52 -22.83 2.77
C VAL A 411 -12.29 -22.61 1.28
N SER A 412 -13.39 -22.48 0.53
CA SER A 412 -13.30 -22.18 -0.89
C SER A 412 -13.03 -20.70 -1.14
N LYS A 413 -12.46 -20.39 -2.31
CA LYS A 413 -12.24 -18.99 -2.73
C LYS A 413 -13.54 -18.20 -2.81
N ASP A 414 -14.61 -18.82 -3.26
CA ASP A 414 -15.92 -18.18 -3.40
C ASP A 414 -16.57 -17.94 -2.04
N GLU A 415 -16.41 -18.87 -1.09
CA GLU A 415 -16.88 -18.69 0.28
C GLU A 415 -16.18 -17.51 0.97
N LEU A 416 -14.85 -17.45 0.91
CA LEU A 416 -14.08 -16.32 1.44
C LEU A 416 -14.50 -15.01 0.77
N ARG A 417 -14.62 -15.01 -0.57
CA ARG A 417 -15.07 -13.84 -1.33
C ARG A 417 -16.43 -13.36 -0.83
N ASN A 418 -17.40 -14.26 -0.68
CA ASN A 418 -18.73 -13.92 -0.19
C ASN A 418 -18.68 -13.34 1.23
N LYS A 419 -17.90 -13.93 2.14
CA LYS A 419 -17.71 -13.39 3.50
C LYS A 419 -17.18 -11.95 3.47
N MET A 420 -16.16 -11.69 2.64
CA MET A 420 -15.58 -10.36 2.50
C MET A 420 -16.53 -9.35 1.85
N VAL A 421 -17.26 -9.75 0.80
CA VAL A 421 -18.27 -8.90 0.15
C VAL A 421 -19.38 -8.52 1.14
N MET A 422 -19.88 -9.48 1.92
CA MET A 422 -20.89 -9.23 2.94
C MET A 422 -20.38 -8.33 4.07
N ALA A 423 -19.13 -8.53 4.51
CA ALA A 423 -18.49 -7.64 5.48
C ALA A 423 -18.38 -6.21 4.94
N GLY A 424 -17.92 -6.05 3.70
CA GLY A 424 -17.81 -4.77 3.01
C GLY A 424 -19.17 -4.08 2.83
N ALA A 425 -20.21 -4.80 2.41
CA ALA A 425 -21.57 -4.30 2.32
C ALA A 425 -22.08 -3.83 3.70
N GLY A 426 -21.83 -4.60 4.77
CA GLY A 426 -22.17 -4.22 6.13
C GLY A 426 -21.47 -2.94 6.61
N TYR A 427 -20.26 -2.64 6.13
CA TYR A 427 -19.63 -1.34 6.36
C TYR A 427 -20.33 -0.21 5.61
N LEU A 428 -20.67 -0.42 4.33
CA LEU A 428 -21.40 0.58 3.54
C LEU A 428 -22.78 0.89 4.17
N GLU A 429 -23.48 -0.10 4.71
CA GLU A 429 -24.73 0.11 5.45
C GLU A 429 -24.50 0.93 6.73
N LYS A 430 -23.45 0.63 7.49
CA LYS A 430 -23.08 1.36 8.73
C LYS A 430 -22.63 2.80 8.47
N ALA A 431 -22.26 3.15 7.26
CA ALA A 431 -21.97 4.54 6.90
C ALA A 431 -23.24 5.42 6.88
N GLY A 432 -24.44 4.84 6.90
CA GLY A 432 -25.69 5.59 6.93
C GLY A 432 -25.92 6.48 5.71
N LYS A 433 -27.10 7.10 5.65
CA LYS A 433 -27.43 8.08 4.60
C LYS A 433 -26.69 9.39 4.81
N ASP A 434 -26.45 9.76 6.07
CA ASP A 434 -25.75 10.97 6.49
C ASP A 434 -24.87 10.71 7.73
N GLU A 435 -24.12 11.71 8.14
CA GLU A 435 -23.22 11.67 9.30
C GLU A 435 -23.94 11.38 10.61
N THR A 436 -25.20 11.79 10.77
CA THR A 436 -25.98 11.58 12.00
C THR A 436 -26.43 10.14 12.11
N GLU A 437 -26.96 9.57 11.03
CA GLU A 437 -27.34 8.16 10.96
C GLU A 437 -26.11 7.26 11.14
N ALA A 438 -24.97 7.61 10.53
CA ALA A 438 -23.71 6.89 10.73
C ALA A 438 -23.37 6.81 12.22
N LEU A 439 -23.34 7.97 12.91
CA LEU A 439 -23.02 8.03 14.34
C LEU A 439 -23.99 7.18 15.18
N ASP A 440 -25.29 7.29 14.93
CA ASP A 440 -26.32 6.53 15.66
C ASP A 440 -26.17 5.01 15.45
N ILE A 441 -25.87 4.56 14.23
CA ILE A 441 -25.56 3.16 13.96
C ILE A 441 -24.32 2.72 14.74
N TRP A 442 -23.23 3.49 14.70
CA TRP A 442 -21.97 3.15 15.34
C TRP A 442 -22.04 3.17 16.87
N LEU A 443 -22.79 4.10 17.47
CA LEU A 443 -23.01 4.13 18.92
C LEU A 443 -23.80 2.92 19.42
N ARG A 444 -24.71 2.38 18.60
CA ARG A 444 -25.51 1.18 18.92
C ARG A 444 -24.79 -0.14 18.62
N ALA A 445 -23.76 -0.12 17.78
CA ALA A 445 -22.98 -1.32 17.45
C ALA A 445 -22.12 -1.76 18.66
N SER A 446 -22.70 -2.57 19.55
CA SER A 446 -22.03 -3.08 20.76
C SER A 446 -20.90 -4.06 20.49
N GLU A 447 -20.97 -4.80 19.39
CA GLU A 447 -20.05 -5.89 19.05
C GLU A 447 -18.76 -5.40 18.40
N ASN A 448 -18.75 -4.15 17.94
CA ASN A 448 -17.63 -3.52 17.25
C ASN A 448 -17.46 -2.08 17.72
N LYS A 449 -17.29 -1.88 19.04
CA LYS A 449 -16.66 -0.65 19.56
C LYS A 449 -15.22 -0.44 19.06
N GLY A 450 -14.76 -1.29 18.13
CA GLY A 450 -14.38 -0.85 16.80
C GLY A 450 -13.07 -0.12 16.77
N ILE A 451 -12.01 -0.84 16.39
CA ILE A 451 -10.68 -0.30 16.17
C ILE A 451 -10.67 0.93 15.23
N ILE A 452 -11.71 1.12 14.43
CA ILE A 452 -11.90 2.31 13.59
C ILE A 452 -12.37 3.51 14.42
N LEU A 453 -13.27 3.33 15.39
CA LEU A 453 -13.74 4.41 16.27
C LEU A 453 -12.61 4.99 17.12
N THR A 454 -11.58 4.20 17.43
CA THR A 454 -10.41 4.70 18.17
C THR A 454 -9.58 5.71 17.37
N LEU A 455 -9.70 5.76 16.02
CA LEU A 455 -9.13 6.84 15.20
C LEU A 455 -9.78 8.20 15.48
N PHE A 456 -11.07 8.18 15.81
CA PHE A 456 -11.94 9.36 15.78
C PHE A 456 -12.19 9.97 17.15
N TYR A 457 -11.55 9.43 18.21
CA TYR A 457 -11.58 9.87 19.61
C TYR A 457 -12.71 10.86 19.89
N LEU A 458 -13.94 10.37 19.98
CA LEU A 458 -15.09 11.20 20.36
C LEU A 458 -14.94 11.51 21.85
N PRO A 459 -14.73 12.78 22.25
CA PRO A 459 -14.56 13.15 23.65
C PRO A 459 -15.80 12.88 24.50
#